data_AF-A0A0Q6YDV7-F1
#
_entry.id   AF-A0A0Q6YDV7-F1
#
_cell.length_a   1.000
_cell.length_b   1.000
_cell.length_c   1.000
_cell.angle_alpha   90.00
_cell.angle_beta   90.00
_cell.angle_gamma   90.00
#
_symmetry.space_group_name_H-M   'P 1'
#
loop_
_entity.id
_entity.type
_entity.pdbx_description
1 polymer ?
#
loop_
_entity_poly.entity_id
_entity_poly.type
_entity_poly.pdbx_seq_one_letter_code
_entity_poly.pdbx_strand_id
1 'polypeptide(L)'
;MSDQTPSRPAYTIPADLGTVAHTALDGATDAHDQLGRAMVVVIAAAVRDILTGNEPDAPFDAAGLELVEAERGPLYPTGRYWTLAGEERTFTEAVGESEAGNGLHDMSEWTAYLDDHTRYVWYPLCTELPDRDGCPAYRLDLLKAAAVPLAPPAPEPASPARPLSAMVDVTVCANDEDRYPAKVDPEDQKDGYVKPWFDLDTVRRLAALTQADAAAYGHGSIDTVHVLEGSDANQGRDGSMNVTRYAVVVVVSWMYLNGEKHERAVEVLQPNAEGRYAVGGHDWCWYALDDDLNPQIPFML
;
A
#
# COMPACT_ATOMS: atom_id res chain seq x y z
N MET A 1 -12.37 -47.99 -4.69
CA MET A 1 -11.79 -46.84 -5.41
C MET A 1 -10.40 -47.25 -5.83
N SER A 2 -10.11 -47.29 -7.12
CA SER A 2 -8.80 -47.71 -7.62
C SER A 2 -7.85 -46.51 -7.55
N ASP A 3 -6.75 -46.64 -6.79
CA ASP A 3 -5.67 -45.65 -6.76
C ASP A 3 -5.09 -45.50 -8.16
N GLN A 4 -5.45 -44.40 -8.82
CA GLN A 4 -4.93 -44.07 -10.13
C GLN A 4 -3.61 -43.35 -9.94
N THR A 5 -2.50 -44.04 -10.21
CA THR A 5 -1.16 -43.45 -10.15
C THR A 5 -1.10 -42.25 -11.10
N PRO A 6 -0.73 -41.04 -10.64
CA PRO A 6 -0.62 -39.88 -11.51
C PRO A 6 0.32 -40.18 -12.68
N SER A 7 -0.21 -40.09 -13.90
CA SER A 7 0.47 -40.54 -15.13
C SER A 7 1.45 -39.51 -15.70
N ARG A 8 1.59 -38.36 -15.03
CA ARG A 8 2.49 -37.28 -15.45
C ARG A 8 3.36 -36.86 -14.26
N PRO A 9 4.67 -36.67 -14.46
CA PRO A 9 5.53 -36.10 -13.43
C PRO A 9 4.98 -34.71 -13.04
N ALA A 10 5.00 -34.40 -11.75
CA ALA A 10 4.74 -33.05 -11.29
C ALA A 10 5.73 -32.10 -11.98
N TYR A 11 5.24 -30.96 -12.48
CA TYR A 11 6.12 -29.94 -13.03
C TYR A 11 7.03 -29.40 -11.92
N THR A 12 8.28 -29.11 -12.25
CA THR A 12 9.22 -28.49 -11.29
C THR A 12 9.00 -26.98 -11.32
N ILE A 13 8.66 -26.40 -10.17
CA ILE A 13 8.61 -24.95 -10.00
C ILE A 13 10.04 -24.46 -9.79
N PRO A 14 10.52 -23.44 -10.53
CA PRO A 14 11.83 -22.84 -10.28
C PRO A 14 11.94 -22.32 -8.84
N ALA A 15 13.06 -22.61 -8.17
CA ALA A 15 13.27 -22.21 -6.78
C ALA A 15 13.32 -20.68 -6.58
N ASP A 16 13.61 -19.93 -7.63
CA ASP A 16 13.72 -18.47 -7.65
C ASP A 16 12.44 -17.75 -8.13
N LEU A 17 11.37 -18.49 -8.47
CA LEU A 17 10.15 -17.90 -9.04
C LEU A 17 9.57 -16.80 -8.14
N GLY A 18 9.59 -16.98 -6.82
CA GLY A 18 9.11 -15.98 -5.87
C GLY A 18 9.89 -14.66 -5.95
N THR A 19 11.22 -14.75 -5.91
CA THR A 19 12.11 -13.58 -6.01
C THR A 19 11.94 -12.86 -7.34
N VAL A 20 11.85 -13.60 -8.45
CA VAL A 20 11.62 -13.04 -9.78
C VAL A 20 10.28 -12.33 -9.85
N ALA A 21 9.22 -12.94 -9.31
CA ALA A 21 7.89 -12.34 -9.28
C ALA A 21 7.87 -11.05 -8.45
N HIS A 22 8.47 -11.04 -7.26
CA HIS A 22 8.53 -9.84 -6.41
C HIS A 22 9.32 -8.73 -7.11
N THR A 23 10.49 -9.03 -7.66
CA THR A 23 11.30 -8.05 -8.39
C THR A 23 10.52 -7.43 -9.57
N ALA A 24 9.75 -8.24 -10.28
CA ALA A 24 8.93 -7.76 -11.40
C ALA A 24 7.74 -6.90 -10.93
N LEU A 25 7.10 -7.29 -9.82
CA LEU A 25 6.00 -6.52 -9.23
C LEU A 25 6.50 -5.19 -8.65
N ASP A 26 7.59 -5.20 -7.89
CA ASP A 26 8.23 -4.00 -7.36
C ASP A 26 8.62 -3.05 -8.49
N GLY A 27 9.25 -3.58 -9.55
CA GLY A 27 9.60 -2.78 -10.73
C GLY A 27 8.39 -2.21 -11.48
N ALA A 28 7.25 -2.92 -11.49
CA ALA A 28 6.01 -2.41 -12.07
C ALA A 28 5.41 -1.29 -11.21
N THR A 29 5.41 -1.46 -9.89
CA THR A 29 4.98 -0.41 -8.94
C THR A 29 5.85 0.83 -9.07
N ASP A 30 7.17 0.69 -9.08
CA ASP A 30 8.11 1.81 -9.28
C ASP A 30 7.84 2.55 -10.60
N ALA A 31 7.54 1.81 -11.67
CA ALA A 31 7.22 2.39 -12.96
C ALA A 31 5.89 3.16 -12.94
N HIS A 32 4.86 2.65 -12.27
CA HIS A 32 3.58 3.35 -12.10
C HIS A 32 3.74 4.59 -11.23
N ASP A 33 4.51 4.53 -10.15
CA ASP A 33 4.82 5.68 -9.31
C ASP A 33 5.53 6.79 -10.11
N GLN A 34 6.54 6.40 -10.89
CA GLN A 34 7.25 7.35 -11.75
C GLN A 34 6.31 7.95 -12.81
N LEU A 35 5.43 7.13 -13.41
CA LEU A 35 4.44 7.58 -14.37
C LEU A 35 3.49 8.60 -13.73
N GLY A 36 2.87 8.26 -12.59
CA GLY A 36 1.97 9.15 -11.87
C GLY A 36 2.61 10.50 -11.55
N ARG A 37 3.88 10.49 -11.11
CA ARG A 37 4.65 11.72 -10.81
C ARG A 37 4.87 12.58 -12.04
N ALA A 38 5.24 11.96 -13.15
CA ALA A 38 5.41 12.66 -14.41
C ALA A 38 4.08 13.27 -14.89
N MET A 39 2.98 12.50 -14.80
CA MET A 39 1.68 12.93 -15.31
C MET A 39 1.11 14.12 -14.53
N VAL A 40 1.18 14.13 -13.19
CA VAL A 40 0.70 15.30 -12.42
C VAL A 40 1.48 16.58 -12.73
N VAL A 41 2.80 16.47 -12.98
CA VAL A 41 3.64 17.61 -13.40
C VAL A 41 3.27 18.07 -14.82
N VAL A 42 3.09 17.14 -15.76
CA VAL A 42 2.67 17.44 -17.14
C VAL A 42 1.30 18.13 -17.15
N ILE A 43 0.35 17.66 -16.36
CA ILE A 43 -0.98 18.26 -16.23
C ILE A 43 -0.86 19.70 -15.70
N ALA A 44 -0.06 19.94 -14.66
CA ALA A 44 0.14 21.29 -14.15
C ALA A 44 0.76 22.24 -15.19
N ALA A 45 1.74 21.75 -15.97
CA ALA A 45 2.32 22.48 -17.09
C ALA A 45 1.28 22.75 -18.19
N ALA A 46 0.46 21.76 -18.57
CA ALA A 46 -0.58 21.89 -19.57
C ALA A 46 -1.61 22.97 -19.19
N VAL A 47 -2.06 23.00 -17.92
CA VAL A 47 -2.98 24.07 -17.45
C VAL A 47 -2.38 25.45 -17.61
N ARG A 48 -1.09 25.62 -17.27
CA ARG A 48 -0.36 26.88 -17.50
C ARG A 48 -0.33 27.22 -18.97
N ASP A 49 0.08 26.29 -19.82
CA ASP A 49 0.25 26.52 -21.25
C ASP A 49 -1.08 26.87 -21.93
N ILE A 50 -2.18 26.20 -21.56
CA ILE A 50 -3.54 26.53 -22.01
C ILE A 50 -3.87 27.97 -21.61
N LEU A 51 -3.77 28.32 -20.32
CA LEU A 51 -4.21 29.62 -19.82
C LEU A 51 -3.31 30.79 -20.22
N THR A 52 -2.06 30.54 -20.58
CA THR A 52 -1.08 31.56 -20.95
C THR A 52 -0.82 31.63 -22.44
N GLY A 53 -1.35 30.70 -23.23
CA GLY A 53 -1.00 30.57 -24.65
C GLY A 53 0.46 30.17 -24.87
N ASN A 54 1.07 29.43 -23.95
CA ASN A 54 2.49 29.06 -23.92
C ASN A 54 3.47 30.24 -23.72
N GLU A 55 2.99 31.42 -23.32
CA GLU A 55 3.85 32.59 -23.08
C GLU A 55 4.50 32.52 -21.69
N PRO A 56 5.83 32.38 -21.58
CA PRO A 56 6.46 32.07 -20.30
C PRO A 56 6.28 33.12 -19.20
N ASP A 57 6.16 34.39 -19.60
CA ASP A 57 6.07 35.56 -18.73
C ASP A 57 4.62 36.04 -18.50
N ALA A 58 3.64 35.35 -19.08
CA ALA A 58 2.24 35.69 -18.89
C ALA A 58 1.81 35.46 -17.42
N PRO A 59 0.91 36.30 -16.88
CA PRO A 59 0.39 36.10 -15.54
C PRO A 59 -0.37 34.77 -15.46
N PHE A 60 -0.08 33.99 -14.42
CA PHE A 60 -0.71 32.71 -14.15
C PHE A 60 -1.10 32.63 -12.67
N ASP A 61 -2.40 32.49 -12.41
CA ASP A 61 -2.96 32.47 -11.05
C ASP A 61 -3.79 31.21 -10.77
N ALA A 62 -3.81 30.21 -11.65
CA ALA A 62 -4.52 28.96 -11.38
C ALA A 62 -3.80 28.15 -10.28
N ALA A 63 -4.58 27.69 -9.31
CA ALA A 63 -4.14 26.95 -8.13
C ALA A 63 -4.74 25.54 -8.06
N GLY A 64 -5.87 25.29 -8.71
CA GLY A 64 -6.47 23.96 -8.74
C GLY A 64 -7.14 23.64 -10.07
N LEU A 65 -7.18 22.36 -10.45
CA LEU A 65 -7.88 21.84 -11.63
C LEU A 65 -8.92 20.79 -11.20
N GLU A 66 -10.11 20.84 -11.78
CA GLU A 66 -11.13 19.81 -11.57
C GLU A 66 -10.88 18.58 -12.45
N LEU A 67 -10.86 17.42 -11.82
CA LEU A 67 -10.78 16.10 -12.44
C LEU A 67 -12.01 15.29 -12.04
N VAL A 68 -12.56 14.51 -12.97
CA VAL A 68 -13.68 13.59 -12.73
C VAL A 68 -13.25 12.18 -13.09
N GLU A 69 -13.56 11.24 -12.22
CA GLU A 69 -13.27 9.82 -12.41
C GLU A 69 -14.32 9.19 -13.33
N ALA A 70 -13.90 8.56 -14.42
CA ALA A 70 -14.80 7.79 -15.27
C ALA A 70 -15.16 6.43 -14.63
N GLU A 71 -16.19 5.78 -15.17
CA GLU A 71 -16.68 4.46 -14.73
C GLU A 71 -15.60 3.36 -14.63
N ARG A 72 -14.44 3.55 -15.27
CA ARG A 72 -13.34 2.57 -15.28
C ARG A 72 -12.09 2.99 -14.49
N GLY A 73 -12.13 4.11 -13.77
CA GLY A 73 -11.04 4.59 -12.93
C GLY A 73 -10.17 5.74 -13.49
N PRO A 74 -9.99 5.94 -14.82
CA PRO A 74 -9.19 7.08 -15.28
C PRO A 74 -9.84 8.42 -14.96
N LEU A 75 -9.01 9.42 -14.65
CA LEU A 75 -9.43 10.80 -14.48
C LEU A 75 -9.49 11.56 -15.82
N TYR A 76 -10.45 12.49 -15.92
CA TYR A 76 -10.59 13.40 -17.05
C TYR A 76 -10.76 14.84 -16.56
N PRO A 77 -10.13 15.82 -17.22
CA PRO A 77 -10.26 17.22 -16.85
C PRO A 77 -11.58 17.77 -17.40
N THR A 78 -12.28 18.57 -16.58
CA THR A 78 -13.55 19.18 -17.02
C THR A 78 -13.34 20.56 -17.66
N GLY A 79 -12.15 21.14 -17.50
CA GLY A 79 -11.85 22.53 -17.86
C GLY A 79 -12.26 23.55 -16.80
N ARG A 80 -12.82 23.11 -15.67
CA ARG A 80 -12.97 23.95 -14.47
C ARG A 80 -11.66 24.01 -13.69
N TYR A 81 -11.33 25.20 -13.21
CA TYR A 81 -10.15 25.44 -12.40
C TYR A 81 -10.44 26.52 -11.34
N TRP A 82 -9.57 26.62 -10.34
CA TRP A 82 -9.64 27.64 -9.29
C TRP A 82 -8.41 28.52 -9.32
N THR A 83 -8.57 29.82 -9.10
CA THR A 83 -7.46 30.75 -8.93
C THR A 83 -6.86 30.69 -7.52
N LEU A 84 -5.72 31.34 -7.29
CA LEU A 84 -5.12 31.53 -5.97
C LEU A 84 -6.04 32.28 -4.99
N ALA A 85 -6.96 33.10 -5.50
CA ALA A 85 -7.98 33.76 -4.70
C ALA A 85 -9.17 32.83 -4.35
N GLY A 86 -9.18 31.60 -4.89
CA GLY A 86 -10.25 30.63 -4.72
C GLY A 86 -11.44 30.82 -5.66
N GLU A 87 -11.33 31.69 -6.67
CA GLU A 87 -12.38 31.90 -7.66
C GLU A 87 -12.43 30.73 -8.64
N GLU A 88 -13.61 30.13 -8.81
CA GLU A 88 -13.85 29.12 -9.84
C GLU A 88 -14.00 29.79 -11.22
N ARG A 89 -13.35 29.21 -12.23
CA ARG A 89 -13.38 29.66 -13.63
C ARG A 89 -13.37 28.47 -14.57
N THR A 90 -13.67 28.72 -15.84
CA THR A 90 -13.53 27.73 -16.91
C THR A 90 -12.47 28.14 -17.94
N PHE A 91 -11.86 27.16 -18.61
CA PHE A 91 -10.96 27.44 -19.73
C PHE A 91 -11.69 28.18 -20.86
N THR A 92 -12.94 27.82 -21.15
CA THR A 92 -13.73 28.50 -22.20
C THR A 92 -13.88 30.00 -21.93
N GLU A 93 -14.11 30.41 -20.68
CA GLU A 93 -14.16 31.83 -20.30
C GLU A 93 -12.80 32.51 -20.39
N ALA A 94 -11.72 31.79 -20.08
CA ALA A 94 -10.37 32.34 -20.01
C ALA A 94 -9.73 32.52 -21.39
N VAL A 95 -9.86 31.53 -22.27
CA VAL A 95 -9.11 31.46 -23.54
C VAL A 95 -9.99 31.29 -24.78
N GLY A 96 -11.30 31.11 -24.62
CA GLY A 96 -12.22 30.85 -25.72
C GLY A 96 -12.50 29.37 -25.93
N GLU A 97 -13.59 29.07 -26.64
CA GLU A 97 -14.10 27.70 -26.81
C GLU A 97 -13.16 26.80 -27.62
N SER A 98 -12.56 27.32 -28.70
CA SER A 98 -11.70 26.52 -29.57
C SER A 98 -10.40 26.14 -28.86
N GLU A 99 -9.76 27.11 -28.21
CA GLU A 99 -8.52 26.95 -27.48
C GLU A 99 -8.71 26.05 -26.26
N ALA A 100 -9.78 26.25 -25.50
CA ALA A 100 -10.15 25.38 -24.38
C ALA A 100 -10.40 23.94 -24.83
N GLY A 101 -11.14 23.75 -25.93
CA GLY A 101 -11.44 22.42 -26.47
C GLY A 101 -10.19 21.66 -26.91
N ASN A 102 -9.27 22.32 -27.63
CA ASN A 102 -8.01 21.71 -28.04
C ASN A 102 -7.12 21.39 -26.83
N GLY A 103 -6.98 22.33 -25.89
CA GLY A 103 -6.20 22.12 -24.69
C GLY A 103 -6.72 20.97 -23.82
N LEU A 104 -8.04 20.86 -23.68
CA LEU A 104 -8.66 19.74 -22.95
C LEU A 104 -8.47 18.41 -23.65
N HIS A 105 -8.57 18.37 -24.98
CA HIS A 105 -8.33 17.18 -25.76
C HIS A 105 -6.91 16.64 -25.52
N ASP A 106 -5.91 17.51 -25.66
CA ASP A 106 -4.50 17.16 -25.48
C ASP A 106 -4.20 16.79 -24.02
N MET A 107 -4.77 17.51 -23.05
CA MET A 107 -4.58 17.19 -21.62
C MET A 107 -5.25 15.87 -21.22
N SER A 108 -6.38 15.50 -21.83
CA SER A 108 -7.10 14.27 -21.53
C SER A 108 -6.29 13.01 -21.87
N GLU A 109 -5.36 13.09 -22.83
CA GLU A 109 -4.43 12.00 -23.13
C GLU A 109 -3.55 11.67 -21.92
N TRP A 110 -3.14 12.69 -21.15
CA TRP A 110 -2.26 12.53 -20.00
C TRP A 110 -3.00 12.19 -18.71
N THR A 111 -4.17 12.80 -18.47
CA THR A 111 -4.97 12.51 -17.28
C THR A 111 -5.49 11.09 -17.26
N ALA A 112 -5.62 10.43 -18.42
CA ALA A 112 -6.03 9.03 -18.50
C ALA A 112 -5.06 8.06 -17.80
N TYR A 113 -3.83 8.48 -17.51
CA TYR A 113 -2.85 7.74 -16.72
C TYR A 113 -2.93 8.03 -15.21
N LEU A 114 -3.77 8.97 -14.80
CA LEU A 114 -4.17 9.13 -13.40
C LEU A 114 -5.35 8.19 -13.14
N ASP A 115 -5.04 6.98 -12.70
CA ASP A 115 -5.99 5.90 -12.43
C ASP A 115 -5.67 5.25 -11.07
N ASP A 116 -6.27 4.11 -10.78
CA ASP A 116 -6.04 3.36 -9.55
C ASP A 116 -4.58 2.90 -9.38
N HIS A 117 -3.86 2.62 -10.48
CA HIS A 117 -2.46 2.19 -10.41
C HIS A 117 -1.51 3.33 -10.03
N THR A 118 -1.89 4.58 -10.27
CA THR A 118 -1.10 5.77 -9.91
C THR A 118 -1.71 6.60 -8.76
N ARG A 119 -2.79 6.09 -8.14
CA ARG A 119 -3.58 6.75 -7.08
C ARG A 119 -2.76 7.23 -5.90
N TYR A 120 -1.77 6.45 -5.49
CA TYR A 120 -0.83 6.78 -4.42
C TYR A 120 -0.07 8.08 -4.64
N VAL A 121 0.14 8.47 -5.90
CA VAL A 121 0.83 9.70 -6.25
C VAL A 121 -0.14 10.88 -6.32
N TRP A 122 -1.25 10.74 -7.07
CA TRP A 122 -2.11 11.89 -7.37
C TRP A 122 -3.14 12.19 -6.28
N TYR A 123 -3.68 11.17 -5.59
CA TYR A 123 -4.76 11.36 -4.62
C TYR A 123 -4.34 12.26 -3.43
N PRO A 124 -3.12 12.15 -2.85
CA PRO A 124 -2.65 13.07 -1.80
C PRO A 124 -2.53 14.54 -2.24
N LEU A 125 -2.51 14.79 -3.55
CA LEU A 125 -2.45 16.14 -4.13
C LEU A 125 -3.85 16.71 -4.38
N CYS A 126 -4.90 15.91 -4.18
CA CYS A 126 -6.28 16.27 -4.46
C CYS A 126 -7.04 16.67 -3.19
N THR A 127 -8.07 17.50 -3.38
CA THR A 127 -9.18 17.67 -2.43
C THR A 127 -10.43 17.09 -3.07
N GLU A 128 -11.20 16.28 -2.36
CA GLU A 128 -12.48 15.77 -2.87
C GLU A 128 -13.49 16.90 -3.07
N LEU A 129 -14.29 16.78 -4.12
CA LEU A 129 -15.38 17.68 -4.48
C LEU A 129 -16.70 16.89 -4.49
N PRO A 130 -17.86 17.57 -4.48
CA PRO A 130 -19.13 16.91 -4.74
C PRO A 130 -19.13 16.23 -6.11
N ASP A 131 -19.69 15.03 -6.16
CA ASP A 131 -19.80 14.22 -7.38
C ASP A 131 -20.39 15.00 -8.57
N ARG A 132 -19.91 14.67 -9.77
CA ARG A 132 -20.41 15.17 -11.04
C ARG A 132 -21.17 14.05 -11.74
N ASP A 133 -22.49 14.21 -11.82
CA ASP A 133 -23.37 13.24 -12.48
C ASP A 133 -23.23 11.80 -11.94
N GLY A 134 -22.94 11.68 -10.64
CA GLY A 134 -22.71 10.41 -9.95
C GLY A 134 -21.28 9.86 -10.06
N CYS A 135 -20.37 10.61 -10.68
CA CYS A 135 -18.95 10.28 -10.73
C CYS A 135 -18.15 11.06 -9.67
N PRO A 136 -17.21 10.42 -8.97
CA PRO A 136 -16.30 11.10 -8.05
C PRO A 136 -15.56 12.25 -8.74
N ALA A 137 -15.39 13.36 -8.03
CA ALA A 137 -14.72 14.54 -8.52
C ALA A 137 -13.66 15.02 -7.54
N TYR A 138 -12.56 15.52 -8.09
CA TYR A 138 -11.39 15.93 -7.33
C TYR A 138 -10.88 17.28 -7.82
N ARG A 139 -10.33 18.07 -6.90
CA ARG A 139 -9.55 19.26 -7.20
C ARG A 139 -8.07 18.96 -7.00
N LEU A 140 -7.32 18.83 -8.09
CA LEU A 140 -5.86 18.68 -8.07
C LEU A 140 -5.20 20.02 -7.72
N ASP A 141 -4.35 20.06 -6.69
CA ASP A 141 -3.53 21.22 -6.32
C ASP A 141 -2.35 21.39 -7.31
N LEU A 142 -2.44 22.41 -8.16
CA LEU A 142 -1.49 22.61 -9.26
C LEU A 142 -0.10 23.02 -8.77
N LEU A 143 0.00 23.73 -7.65
CA LEU A 143 1.29 24.12 -7.08
C LEU A 143 2.02 22.91 -6.51
N LYS A 144 1.30 22.05 -5.77
CA LYS A 144 1.88 20.81 -5.27
C LYS A 144 2.24 19.86 -6.40
N ALA A 145 1.35 19.71 -7.40
CA ALA A 145 1.59 18.87 -8.56
C ALA A 145 2.85 19.29 -9.33
N ALA A 146 3.03 20.60 -9.60
CA ALA A 146 4.21 21.13 -10.26
C ALA A 146 5.52 20.94 -9.45
N ALA A 147 5.41 20.81 -8.13
CA ALA A 147 6.55 20.62 -7.23
C ALA A 147 6.90 19.14 -6.97
N VAL A 148 6.14 18.19 -7.53
CA VAL A 148 6.40 16.76 -7.34
C VAL A 148 7.78 16.38 -7.94
N PRO A 149 8.67 15.76 -7.16
CA PRO A 149 9.91 15.21 -7.69
C PRO A 149 9.63 14.08 -8.67
N LEU A 150 10.25 14.14 -9.86
CA LEU A 150 10.11 13.12 -10.90
C LEU A 150 10.87 11.83 -10.57
N ALA A 151 11.97 11.94 -9.81
CA ALA A 151 12.59 10.77 -9.22
C ALA A 151 11.81 10.38 -7.96
N PRO A 152 11.64 9.07 -7.68
CA PRO A 152 11.15 8.66 -6.38
C PRO A 152 12.05 9.25 -5.29
N PRO A 153 11.49 9.61 -4.13
CA PRO A 153 12.33 9.97 -3.00
C PRO A 153 13.34 8.83 -2.81
N ALA A 154 14.61 9.18 -2.54
CA ALA A 154 15.56 8.17 -2.12
C ALA A 154 14.90 7.39 -0.98
N PRO A 155 14.97 6.04 -0.97
CA PRO A 155 14.39 5.26 0.11
C PRO A 155 14.86 5.92 1.41
N GLU A 156 13.90 6.34 2.25
CA GLU A 156 14.28 6.87 3.56
C GLU A 156 15.26 5.87 4.16
N PRO A 157 16.42 6.32 4.67
CA PRO A 157 17.36 5.41 5.29
C PRO A 157 16.54 4.65 6.33
N ALA A 158 16.41 3.33 6.13
CA ALA A 158 15.56 2.48 6.97
C ALA A 158 15.77 2.94 8.40
N SER A 159 14.70 3.52 9.00
CA SER A 159 14.80 4.14 10.32
C SER A 159 15.58 3.15 11.18
N PRO A 160 16.77 3.53 11.70
CA PRO A 160 17.75 2.55 12.15
C PRO A 160 17.03 1.68 13.15
N ALA A 161 16.82 0.40 12.78
CA ALA A 161 16.04 -0.52 13.57
C ALA A 161 16.56 -0.39 14.99
N ARG A 162 15.70 0.10 15.89
CA ARG A 162 16.10 0.33 17.27
C ARG A 162 16.69 -0.98 17.77
N PRO A 163 17.84 -0.94 18.48
CA PRO A 163 18.46 -2.18 18.90
C PRO A 163 17.45 -2.99 19.72
N LEU A 164 17.30 -4.26 19.35
CA LEU A 164 16.36 -5.22 19.93
C LEU A 164 16.43 -5.30 21.47
N SER A 165 17.56 -4.86 22.05
CA SER A 165 17.79 -4.71 23.49
C SER A 165 16.82 -3.76 24.21
N ALA A 166 16.02 -2.96 23.51
CA ALA A 166 15.00 -2.09 24.10
C ALA A 166 13.63 -2.76 24.28
N MET A 167 13.42 -3.95 23.69
CA MET A 167 12.14 -4.64 23.74
C MET A 167 11.96 -5.44 25.03
N VAL A 168 10.72 -5.51 25.51
CA VAL A 168 10.34 -6.22 26.74
C VAL A 168 9.46 -7.43 26.42
N ASP A 169 9.64 -8.50 27.21
CA ASP A 169 8.78 -9.69 27.12
C ASP A 169 7.47 -9.43 27.83
N VAL A 170 6.35 -9.54 27.10
CA VAL A 170 5.00 -9.29 27.60
C VAL A 170 4.03 -10.33 27.06
N THR A 171 2.87 -10.45 27.71
CA THR A 171 1.73 -11.17 27.13
C THR A 171 0.84 -10.16 26.42
N VAL A 172 0.45 -10.45 25.17
CA VAL A 172 -0.45 -9.60 24.38
C VAL A 172 -1.74 -10.31 24.02
N CYS A 173 -2.76 -9.52 23.73
CA CYS A 173 -4.08 -9.97 23.29
C CYS A 173 -4.65 -8.96 22.26
N ALA A 174 -5.49 -9.44 21.34
CA ALA A 174 -6.21 -8.61 20.36
C ALA A 174 -7.72 -8.92 20.27
N ASN A 175 -8.20 -9.94 21.00
CA ASN A 175 -9.57 -10.43 20.93
C ASN A 175 -10.20 -10.73 22.30
N ASP A 176 -9.61 -10.22 23.39
CA ASP A 176 -9.99 -10.43 24.78
C ASP A 176 -9.93 -11.89 25.30
N GLU A 177 -9.65 -12.87 24.42
CA GLU A 177 -9.68 -14.30 24.74
C GLU A 177 -8.28 -14.93 24.68
N ASP A 178 -7.57 -14.74 23.57
CA ASP A 178 -6.31 -15.41 23.31
C ASP A 178 -5.11 -14.58 23.75
N ARG A 179 -4.13 -15.28 24.34
CA ARG A 179 -2.97 -14.68 24.98
C ARG A 179 -1.70 -15.24 24.40
N TYR A 180 -0.81 -14.35 23.99
CA TYR A 180 0.41 -14.71 23.28
C TYR A 180 1.63 -14.07 23.93
N PRO A 181 2.70 -14.84 24.18
CA PRO A 181 3.98 -14.25 24.54
C PRO A 181 4.56 -13.49 23.34
N ALA A 182 5.02 -12.27 23.57
CA ALA A 182 5.61 -11.42 22.53
C ALA A 182 6.73 -10.55 23.09
N LYS A 183 7.57 -10.04 22.19
CA LYS A 183 8.42 -8.88 22.47
C LYS A 183 7.73 -7.61 21.99
N VAL A 184 7.73 -6.56 22.81
CA VAL A 184 7.16 -5.25 22.48
C VAL A 184 8.20 -4.16 22.72
N ASP A 185 8.31 -3.19 21.80
CA ASP A 185 8.98 -1.92 22.08
C ASP A 185 7.95 -0.98 22.74
N PRO A 186 8.14 -0.59 24.02
CA PRO A 186 7.20 0.29 24.71
C PRO A 186 7.03 1.66 24.05
N GLU A 187 7.95 2.09 23.18
CA GLU A 187 7.83 3.37 22.48
C GLU A 187 7.20 3.22 21.08
N ASP A 188 7.08 2.01 20.54
CA ASP A 188 6.40 1.72 19.27
C ASP A 188 4.92 1.41 19.55
N GLN A 189 4.16 2.48 19.85
CA GLN A 189 2.73 2.43 20.11
C GLN A 189 1.94 3.32 19.15
N LYS A 190 0.73 2.89 18.78
CA LYS A 190 -0.26 3.71 18.05
C LYS A 190 -1.56 3.72 18.83
N ASP A 191 -1.99 4.90 19.27
CA ASP A 191 -3.20 5.09 20.08
C ASP A 191 -3.24 4.23 21.37
N GLY A 192 -2.06 3.90 21.92
CA GLY A 192 -1.89 3.05 23.09
C GLY A 192 -1.84 1.55 22.80
N TYR A 193 -2.07 1.12 21.56
CA TYR A 193 -1.86 -0.25 21.11
C TYR A 193 -0.39 -0.48 20.77
N VAL A 194 0.08 -1.70 21.02
CA VAL A 194 1.48 -2.10 20.85
C VAL A 194 1.68 -2.83 19.53
N LYS A 195 2.93 -2.87 19.03
CA LYS A 195 3.32 -3.74 17.90
C LYS A 195 4.09 -4.97 18.40
N PRO A 196 3.45 -6.13 18.60
CA PRO A 196 4.11 -7.32 19.13
C PRO A 196 4.97 -8.04 18.09
N TRP A 197 6.07 -8.63 18.54
CA TRP A 197 6.95 -9.48 17.75
C TRP A 197 6.95 -10.92 18.29
N PHE A 198 6.39 -11.82 17.49
CA PHE A 198 6.13 -13.21 17.84
C PHE A 198 7.23 -14.14 17.32
N ASP A 199 7.55 -15.18 18.09
CA ASP A 199 8.33 -16.29 17.54
C ASP A 199 7.49 -17.13 16.56
N LEU A 200 8.16 -17.96 15.75
CA LEU A 200 7.50 -18.73 14.70
C LEU A 200 6.46 -19.71 15.24
N ASP A 201 6.66 -20.27 16.44
CA ASP A 201 5.67 -21.18 17.05
C ASP A 201 4.38 -20.44 17.42
N THR A 202 4.51 -19.22 17.93
CA THR A 202 3.38 -18.34 18.22
C THR A 202 2.66 -17.93 16.93
N VAL A 203 3.41 -17.62 15.85
CA VAL A 203 2.82 -17.33 14.53
C VAL A 203 2.05 -18.54 13.98
N ARG A 204 2.55 -19.77 14.13
CA ARG A 204 1.82 -20.99 13.72
C ARG A 204 0.51 -21.14 14.49
N ARG A 205 0.49 -20.81 15.80
CA ARG A 205 -0.75 -20.81 16.60
C ARG A 205 -1.74 -19.76 16.10
N LEU A 206 -1.27 -18.54 15.83
CA LEU A 206 -2.09 -17.46 15.24
C LEU A 206 -2.67 -17.86 13.88
N ALA A 207 -1.88 -18.51 13.03
CA ALA A 207 -2.34 -19.02 11.74
C ALA A 207 -3.46 -20.05 11.90
N ALA A 208 -3.30 -21.03 12.80
CA ALA A 208 -4.34 -22.01 13.07
C ALA A 208 -5.64 -21.38 13.60
N LEU A 209 -5.53 -20.42 14.53
CA LEU A 209 -6.69 -19.73 15.11
C LEU A 209 -7.42 -18.87 14.09
N THR A 210 -6.70 -17.99 13.39
CA THR A 210 -7.31 -17.10 12.38
C THR A 210 -7.94 -17.89 11.23
N GLN A 211 -7.39 -19.04 10.85
CA GLN A 211 -8.02 -19.94 9.88
C GLN A 211 -9.30 -20.59 10.42
N ALA A 212 -9.32 -21.00 11.69
CA ALA A 212 -10.52 -21.54 12.33
C ALA A 212 -11.62 -20.47 12.44
N ASP A 213 -11.27 -19.25 12.82
CA ASP A 213 -12.19 -18.12 12.90
C ASP A 213 -12.74 -17.74 11.52
N ALA A 214 -11.88 -17.68 10.49
CA ALA A 214 -12.34 -17.45 9.13
C ALA A 214 -13.26 -18.56 8.61
N ALA A 215 -13.07 -19.80 9.03
CA ALA A 215 -13.98 -20.90 8.71
C ALA A 215 -15.33 -20.77 9.44
N ALA A 216 -15.34 -20.25 10.67
CA ALA A 216 -16.54 -20.06 11.47
C ALA A 216 -17.35 -18.81 11.07
N TYR A 217 -16.68 -17.71 10.77
CA TYR A 217 -17.27 -16.37 10.60
C TYR A 217 -17.16 -15.82 9.18
N GLY A 218 -16.43 -16.51 8.30
CA GLY A 218 -16.20 -16.12 6.92
C GLY A 218 -14.96 -15.22 6.75
N HIS A 219 -14.30 -15.36 5.60
CA HIS A 219 -13.08 -14.62 5.27
C HIS A 219 -13.28 -13.09 5.27
N GLY A 220 -14.46 -12.58 4.89
CA GLY A 220 -14.71 -11.14 4.85
C GLY A 220 -14.66 -10.41 6.21
N SER A 221 -14.63 -11.15 7.32
CA SER A 221 -14.66 -10.61 8.68
C SER A 221 -13.37 -10.83 9.46
N ILE A 222 -12.47 -11.70 8.97
CA ILE A 222 -11.30 -12.18 9.71
C ILE A 222 -10.08 -12.16 8.78
N ASP A 223 -9.08 -11.39 9.15
CA ASP A 223 -7.76 -11.47 8.52
C ASP A 223 -7.12 -12.82 8.86
N THR A 224 -6.47 -13.47 7.89
CA THR A 224 -5.86 -14.78 8.09
C THR A 224 -4.35 -14.74 8.04
N VAL A 225 -3.70 -15.48 8.94
CA VAL A 225 -2.25 -15.69 8.94
C VAL A 225 -1.95 -17.05 8.32
N HIS A 226 -0.94 -17.10 7.47
CA HIS A 226 -0.47 -18.33 6.82
C HIS A 226 1.02 -18.47 7.07
N VAL A 227 1.44 -19.69 7.38
CA VAL A 227 2.85 -20.06 7.51
C VAL A 227 3.16 -21.09 6.42
N LEU A 228 3.96 -20.69 5.44
CA LEU A 228 4.42 -21.55 4.36
C LEU A 228 5.84 -22.03 4.68
N GLU A 229 5.99 -23.34 4.85
CA GLU A 229 7.28 -23.93 5.22
C GLU A 229 7.92 -24.60 4.00
N GLY A 230 9.20 -24.32 3.82
CA GLY A 230 10.03 -24.91 2.78
C GLY A 230 11.32 -25.47 3.35
N SER A 231 11.91 -26.41 2.63
CA SER A 231 13.27 -26.87 2.91
C SER A 231 14.05 -27.07 1.63
N ASP A 232 15.23 -26.46 1.56
CA ASP A 232 16.19 -26.71 0.50
C ASP A 232 17.27 -27.64 1.03
N ALA A 233 17.34 -28.83 0.45
CA ALA A 233 18.44 -29.76 0.70
C ALA A 233 19.51 -29.55 -0.37
N ASN A 234 20.63 -28.95 0.01
CA ASN A 234 21.80 -28.80 -0.86
C ASN A 234 22.91 -29.74 -0.40
N GLN A 235 23.47 -30.49 -1.35
CA GLN A 235 24.62 -31.35 -1.07
C GLN A 235 25.87 -30.48 -0.92
N GLY A 236 26.44 -30.47 0.28
CA GLY A 236 27.71 -29.84 0.59
C GLY A 236 28.86 -30.46 -0.20
N ARG A 237 29.96 -29.71 -0.34
CA ARG A 237 31.17 -30.17 -1.06
C ARG A 237 31.82 -31.43 -0.47
N ASP A 238 31.49 -31.78 0.78
CA ASP A 238 31.94 -32.98 1.49
C ASP A 238 30.95 -34.15 1.39
N GLY A 239 29.86 -34.00 0.64
CA GLY A 239 28.78 -34.99 0.53
C GLY A 239 27.76 -34.93 1.66
N SER A 240 27.90 -34.01 2.63
CA SER A 240 26.87 -33.77 3.67
C SER A 240 25.63 -33.13 3.06
N MET A 241 24.44 -33.46 3.59
CA MET A 241 23.20 -32.76 3.23
C MET A 241 23.05 -31.56 4.16
N ASN A 242 23.13 -30.34 3.63
CA ASN A 242 22.75 -29.15 4.37
C ASN A 242 21.28 -28.85 4.04
N VAL A 243 20.41 -29.01 5.04
CA VAL A 243 18.97 -28.73 4.90
C VAL A 243 18.71 -27.37 5.52
N THR A 244 18.51 -26.36 4.68
CA THR A 244 18.05 -25.07 5.15
C THR A 244 16.52 -25.08 5.15
N ARG A 245 15.93 -24.78 6.32
CA ARG A 245 14.48 -24.61 6.45
C ARG A 245 14.15 -23.13 6.39
N TYR A 246 13.11 -22.79 5.66
CA TYR A 246 12.59 -21.43 5.56
C TYR A 246 11.11 -21.43 5.92
N ALA A 247 10.67 -20.34 6.53
CA ALA A 247 9.26 -20.08 6.78
C ALA A 247 8.91 -18.71 6.20
N VAL A 248 7.88 -18.67 5.36
CA VAL A 248 7.29 -17.44 4.85
C VAL A 248 5.97 -17.22 5.59
N VAL A 249 5.83 -16.06 6.22
CA VAL A 249 4.63 -15.69 6.95
C VAL A 249 3.84 -14.69 6.11
N VAL A 250 2.58 -14.98 5.85
CA VAL A 250 1.69 -14.14 5.02
C VAL A 250 0.47 -13.77 5.84
N VAL A 251 0.12 -12.48 5.87
CA VAL A 251 -1.15 -11.99 6.41
C VAL A 251 -2.04 -11.58 5.25
N VAL A 252 -3.29 -12.03 5.28
CA VAL A 252 -4.30 -11.71 4.26
C VAL A 252 -5.48 -10.99 4.90
N SER A 253 -5.64 -9.71 4.57
CA SER A 253 -6.80 -8.89 4.95
C SER A 253 -7.87 -8.95 3.86
N TRP A 254 -8.74 -9.94 3.96
CA TRP A 254 -9.75 -10.25 2.93
C TRP A 254 -10.75 -9.12 2.67
N MET A 255 -11.03 -8.30 3.68
CA MET A 255 -11.89 -7.13 3.52
C MET A 255 -11.32 -6.12 2.52
N TYR A 256 -10.00 -6.11 2.32
CA TYR A 256 -9.32 -5.23 1.36
C TYR A 256 -9.21 -5.84 -0.03
N LEU A 257 -9.30 -7.17 -0.17
CA LEU A 257 -9.01 -7.87 -1.43
C LEU A 257 -9.86 -7.40 -2.62
N ASN A 258 -11.11 -6.99 -2.37
CA ASN A 258 -12.03 -6.47 -3.39
C ASN A 258 -12.35 -4.98 -3.20
N GLY A 259 -11.54 -4.25 -2.42
CA GLY A 259 -11.75 -2.84 -2.11
C GLY A 259 -10.65 -1.95 -2.67
N GLU A 260 -10.75 -0.65 -2.38
CA GLU A 260 -9.77 0.38 -2.76
C GLU A 260 -8.39 0.21 -2.12
N LYS A 261 -8.22 -0.81 -1.27
CA LYS A 261 -6.97 -1.13 -0.56
C LYS A 261 -6.40 -2.51 -0.94
N HIS A 262 -6.78 -3.05 -2.11
CA HIS A 262 -6.47 -4.43 -2.51
C HIS A 262 -4.98 -4.75 -2.55
N GLU A 263 -4.14 -3.77 -2.88
CA GLU A 263 -2.69 -3.84 -2.81
C GLU A 263 -2.14 -4.01 -1.38
N ARG A 264 -2.91 -3.63 -0.36
CA ARG A 264 -2.62 -3.87 1.06
C ARG A 264 -3.29 -5.14 1.60
N ALA A 265 -4.03 -5.87 0.76
CA ALA A 265 -4.77 -7.05 1.21
C ALA A 265 -3.86 -8.25 1.52
N VAL A 266 -2.62 -8.25 1.05
CA VAL A 266 -1.65 -9.32 1.30
C VAL A 266 -0.32 -8.72 1.72
N GLU A 267 0.17 -9.13 2.89
CA GLU A 267 1.47 -8.73 3.40
C GLU A 267 2.35 -9.97 3.64
N VAL A 268 3.57 -9.94 3.13
CA VAL A 268 4.60 -10.95 3.43
C VAL A 268 5.49 -10.41 4.55
N LEU A 269 5.40 -11.01 5.74
CA LEU A 269 6.13 -10.55 6.91
C LEU A 269 7.57 -11.05 6.90
N GLN A 270 8.50 -10.10 7.00
CA GLN A 270 9.91 -10.41 7.20
C GLN A 270 10.22 -10.58 8.69
N PRO A 271 10.98 -11.62 9.08
CA PRO A 271 11.43 -11.72 10.46
C PRO A 271 12.47 -10.64 10.76
N ASN A 272 12.52 -10.17 12.01
CA ASN A 272 13.64 -9.35 12.49
C ASN A 272 14.92 -10.18 12.66
N ALA A 273 16.00 -9.55 13.14
CA ALA A 273 17.28 -10.22 13.36
C ALA A 273 17.24 -11.36 14.41
N GLU A 274 16.19 -11.44 15.23
CA GLU A 274 15.93 -12.53 16.18
C GLU A 274 15.03 -13.64 15.60
N GLY A 275 14.58 -13.53 14.34
CA GLY A 275 13.65 -14.50 13.75
C GLY A 275 12.19 -14.31 14.16
N ARG A 276 11.81 -13.13 14.68
CA ARG A 276 10.44 -12.81 15.14
C ARG A 276 9.65 -12.01 14.10
N TYR A 277 8.33 -12.16 14.09
CA TYR A 277 7.43 -11.57 13.11
C TYR A 277 6.42 -10.62 13.76
N ALA A 278 6.20 -9.45 13.15
CA ALA A 278 5.23 -8.47 13.61
C ALA A 278 3.84 -8.68 12.98
N VAL A 279 3.11 -9.70 13.46
CA VAL A 279 1.80 -10.08 12.88
C VAL A 279 0.72 -9.04 13.20
N GLY A 280 0.07 -8.50 12.16
CA GLY A 280 -1.00 -7.51 12.28
C GLY A 280 -0.52 -6.05 12.50
N GLY A 281 0.79 -5.85 12.71
CA GLY A 281 1.38 -4.53 12.88
C GLY A 281 0.64 -3.68 13.93
N HIS A 282 0.32 -2.45 13.55
CA HIS A 282 -0.54 -1.52 14.32
C HIS A 282 -1.99 -1.52 13.83
N ASP A 283 -2.32 -2.32 12.82
CA ASP A 283 -3.66 -2.40 12.25
C ASP A 283 -4.54 -3.40 13.03
N TRP A 284 -3.90 -4.34 13.74
CA TRP A 284 -4.54 -5.18 14.74
C TRP A 284 -4.35 -4.52 16.10
N CYS A 285 -5.45 -4.25 16.82
CA CYS A 285 -5.50 -3.55 18.12
C CYS A 285 -4.87 -4.36 19.26
N TRP A 286 -3.61 -4.77 19.11
CA TRP A 286 -2.85 -5.50 20.11
C TRP A 286 -2.63 -4.63 21.35
N TYR A 287 -2.92 -5.17 22.52
CA TYR A 287 -2.59 -4.53 23.79
C TYR A 287 -1.81 -5.49 24.68
N ALA A 288 -0.90 -4.93 25.48
CA ALA A 288 -0.16 -5.68 26.48
C ALA A 288 -1.03 -5.94 27.71
N LEU A 289 -0.71 -7.00 28.44
CA LEU A 289 -1.40 -7.42 29.65
C LEU A 289 -0.46 -7.28 30.86
N ASP A 290 -1.00 -6.81 31.97
CA ASP A 290 -0.30 -6.83 33.27
C ASP A 290 -0.25 -8.24 33.88
N ASP A 291 0.38 -8.38 35.05
CA ASP A 291 0.50 -9.66 35.76
C ASP A 291 -0.86 -10.24 36.18
N ASP A 292 -1.88 -9.39 36.34
CA ASP A 292 -3.26 -9.75 36.65
C ASP A 292 -4.12 -9.93 35.39
N LEU A 293 -3.48 -9.96 34.22
CA LEU A 293 -4.11 -10.19 32.92
C LEU A 293 -5.10 -9.09 32.48
N ASN A 294 -4.94 -7.87 33.00
CA ASN A 294 -5.69 -6.69 32.58
C ASN A 294 -5.00 -5.95 31.42
N PRO A 295 -5.77 -5.35 30.49
CA PRO A 295 -5.23 -4.58 29.38
C PRO A 295 -4.49 -3.32 29.87
N GLN A 296 -3.31 -3.08 29.31
CA GLN A 296 -2.53 -1.86 29.50
C GLN A 296 -2.56 -1.01 28.22
N ILE A 297 -3.43 0.00 28.21
CA ILE A 297 -3.61 0.96 27.10
C ILE A 297 -3.64 2.37 27.70
N PRO A 298 -2.60 3.21 27.53
CA PRO A 298 -1.34 2.90 26.86
C PRO A 298 -0.49 1.90 27.64
N PHE A 299 0.40 1.21 26.95
CA PHE A 299 1.36 0.32 27.58
C PHE A 299 2.44 1.16 28.30
N MET A 300 2.64 0.89 29.59
CA MET A 300 3.62 1.57 30.45
C MET A 300 4.44 0.52 31.21
N LEU A 301 5.76 0.68 31.22
CA LEU A 301 6.69 -0.13 32.01
C LEU A 301 6.70 0.25 33.49
#